data_AF-I4Z3N1-F1
#
_entry.id   AF-I4Z3N1-F1
#
_cell.length_a   1.000
_cell.length_b   1.000
_cell.length_c   1.000
_cell.angle_alpha   90.00
_cell.angle_beta   90.00
_cell.angle_gamma   90.00
#
_symmetry.space_group_name_H-M   'P 1'
#
loop_
_entity.id
_entity.type
_entity.pdbx_description
1 polymer ?
#
loop_
_entity_poly.entity_id
_entity_poly.type
_entity_poly.pdbx_seq_one_letter_code
_entity_poly.pdbx_strand_id
1 'polypeptide(L)'
;MPEVAGEVVDVPVAANTPVKAGDVLFRIDPTTYQAQVQTIEAQLKFAELRRSQFSELQSRDSGRAFDVQQRESEVEQLRAELEGARWNLDKTTVRAPADGYVTKLALRKGARVTAQSP
;
A
#
# COMPACT_ATOMS: atom_id res chain seq x y z
N MET A 1 15.25 7.43 -4.43
CA MET A 1 14.90 7.88 -3.06
C MET A 1 13.53 7.32 -2.72
N PRO A 2 13.16 7.12 -1.44
CA PRO A 2 11.90 6.45 -1.09
C PRO A 2 10.68 7.22 -1.61
N GLU A 3 9.70 6.49 -2.15
CA GLU A 3 8.45 7.07 -2.68
C GLU A 3 7.44 7.38 -1.56
N VAL A 4 7.67 6.86 -0.34
CA VAL A 4 6.83 7.07 0.84
C VAL A 4 7.62 7.70 1.98
N ALA A 5 6.95 8.55 2.76
CA ALA A 5 7.53 9.24 3.91
C ALA A 5 7.24 8.49 5.21
N GLY A 6 8.22 8.36 6.10
CA GLY A 6 8.00 7.73 7.39
C GLY A 6 9.26 7.59 8.23
N GLU A 7 9.14 6.92 9.36
CA GLU A 7 10.26 6.64 10.25
C GLU A 7 10.92 5.30 9.89
N VAL A 8 12.25 5.27 9.83
CA VAL A 8 13.00 4.04 9.55
C VAL A 8 13.08 3.19 10.82
N VAL A 9 12.42 2.03 10.79
CA VAL A 9 12.37 1.10 11.93
C VAL A 9 13.48 0.06 11.91
N ASP A 10 14.01 -0.24 10.72
CA ASP A 10 15.01 -1.28 10.53
C ASP A 10 15.97 -0.98 9.37
N VAL A 11 17.24 -1.28 9.56
CA VAL A 11 18.31 -1.08 8.58
C VAL A 11 19.25 -2.28 8.66
N PRO A 12 18.94 -3.39 7.97
CA PRO A 12 19.70 -4.63 8.08
C PRO A 12 21.05 -4.58 7.33
N VAL A 13 21.30 -3.56 6.50
CA VAL A 13 22.55 -3.42 5.73
C VAL A 13 23.57 -2.56 6.47
N ALA A 14 24.82 -3.03 6.49
CA ALA A 14 25.95 -2.27 7.01
C ALA A 14 26.64 -1.47 5.89
N ALA A 15 27.24 -0.33 6.25
CA ALA A 15 28.05 0.44 5.32
C ALA A 15 29.20 -0.42 4.77
N ASN A 16 29.57 -0.18 3.51
CA ASN A 16 30.65 -0.87 2.81
C ASN A 16 30.43 -2.38 2.58
N THR A 17 29.17 -2.83 2.65
CA THR A 17 28.79 -4.22 2.38
C THR A 17 28.28 -4.37 0.94
N PRO A 18 28.65 -5.44 0.21
CA PRO A 18 28.03 -5.75 -1.08
C PRO A 18 26.56 -6.13 -0.88
N VAL A 19 25.69 -5.59 -1.73
CA VAL A 19 24.25 -5.91 -1.79
C VAL A 19 23.90 -6.40 -3.19
N LYS A 20 22.93 -7.29 -3.27
CA LYS A 20 22.37 -7.80 -4.53
C LYS A 20 21.06 -7.11 -4.87
N ALA A 21 20.69 -7.15 -6.14
CA ALA A 21 19.37 -6.72 -6.58
C ALA A 21 18.27 -7.44 -5.77
N GLY A 22 17.37 -6.66 -5.18
CA GLY A 22 16.29 -7.16 -4.33
C GLY A 22 16.59 -7.21 -2.82
N ASP A 23 17.86 -7.04 -2.42
CA ASP A 23 18.23 -6.99 -1.00
C ASP A 23 17.58 -5.79 -0.31
N VAL A 24 17.05 -6.01 0.89
CA VAL A 24 16.40 -4.96 1.68
C VAL A 24 17.47 -4.02 2.23
N LEU A 25 17.40 -2.75 1.85
CA LEU A 25 18.31 -1.71 2.33
C LEU A 25 17.84 -1.16 3.68
N PHE A 26 16.56 -0.78 3.77
CA PHE A 26 15.94 -0.31 5.00
C PHE A 26 14.43 -0.48 4.94
N ARG A 27 13.80 -0.48 6.12
CA ARG A 27 12.35 -0.55 6.28
C ARG A 27 11.85 0.68 7.01
N ILE A 28 10.81 1.27 6.44
CA ILE A 28 10.00 2.31 7.04
C ILE A 28 8.93 1.63 7.88
N ASP A 29 8.47 2.29 8.96
CA ASP A 29 7.38 1.81 9.79
C ASP A 29 6.14 1.48 8.94
N PRO A 30 5.76 0.18 8.82
CA PRO A 30 4.62 -0.21 8.04
C PRO A 30 3.31 -0.08 8.81
N THR A 31 3.32 0.18 10.13
CA THR A 31 2.12 0.07 10.97
C THR A 31 0.99 0.97 10.50
N THR A 32 1.28 2.24 10.20
CA THR A 32 0.26 3.18 9.69
C THR A 32 -0.28 2.76 8.32
N TYR A 33 0.60 2.28 7.43
CA TYR A 33 0.23 1.83 6.10
C TYR A 33 -0.60 0.53 6.14
N GLN A 34 -0.24 -0.42 7.01
CA GLN A 34 -1.01 -1.63 7.25
C GLN A 34 -2.39 -1.31 7.80
N ALA A 35 -2.49 -0.39 8.77
CA ALA A 35 -3.76 0.04 9.32
C ALA A 35 -4.65 0.70 8.24
N GLN A 36 -4.06 1.49 7.35
CA GLN A 36 -4.77 2.09 6.22
C GLN A 36 -5.28 1.03 5.24
N VAL A 37 -4.44 0.07 4.85
CA VAL A 37 -4.83 -1.07 4.00
C VAL A 37 -5.99 -1.84 4.63
N GLN A 38 -5.90 -2.17 5.93
CA GLN A 38 -6.96 -2.90 6.64
C GLN A 38 -8.27 -2.10 6.70
N THR A 39 -8.18 -0.77 6.88
CA THR A 39 -9.35 0.10 6.92
C THR A 39 -10.07 0.11 5.58
N ILE A 40 -9.33 0.30 4.48
CA ILE A 40 -9.90 0.32 3.12
C ILE A 40 -10.41 -1.07 2.73
N GLU A 41 -9.71 -2.14 3.10
CA GLU A 41 -10.14 -3.51 2.85
C GLU A 41 -11.46 -3.83 3.56
N ALA A 42 -11.64 -3.35 4.79
CA ALA A 42 -12.91 -3.49 5.52
C ALA A 42 -14.05 -2.69 4.84
N GLN A 43 -13.77 -1.47 4.37
CA GLN A 43 -14.73 -0.66 3.62
C GLN A 43 -15.11 -1.32 2.29
N LEU A 44 -14.14 -1.84 1.55
CA LEU A 44 -14.35 -2.56 0.30
C LEU A 44 -15.24 -3.79 0.53
N LYS A 45 -14.94 -4.59 1.55
CA LYS A 45 -15.75 -5.77 1.90
C LYS A 45 -17.19 -5.40 2.22
N PHE A 46 -17.40 -4.28 2.93
CA PHE A 46 -18.72 -3.78 3.23
C PHE A 46 -19.46 -3.30 1.97
N ALA A 47 -18.79 -2.58 1.08
CA ALA A 47 -19.34 -2.13 -0.20
C ALA A 47 -19.70 -3.30 -1.11
N GLU A 48 -18.85 -4.33 -1.19
CA GLU A 48 -19.10 -5.56 -1.95
C GLU A 48 -20.32 -6.32 -1.42
N LEU A 49 -20.45 -6.44 -0.09
CA LEU A 49 -21.63 -7.05 0.53
C LEU A 49 -22.91 -6.29 0.16
N ARG A 50 -22.86 -4.95 0.23
CA ARG A 50 -23.98 -4.09 -0.14
C ARG A 50 -24.34 -4.27 -1.61
N ARG A 51 -23.35 -4.24 -2.51
CA ARG A 51 -23.54 -4.48 -3.96
C ARG A 51 -24.18 -5.85 -4.22
N SER A 52 -23.75 -6.91 -3.52
CA SER A 52 -24.33 -8.25 -3.62
C SER A 52 -25.81 -8.27 -3.19
N GLN A 53 -26.16 -7.63 -2.07
CA GLN A 53 -27.54 -7.56 -1.60
C GLN A 53 -28.45 -6.83 -2.59
N PHE A 54 -27.99 -5.70 -3.14
CA PHE A 54 -28.74 -4.95 -4.15
C PHE A 54 -28.88 -5.72 -5.46
N SER A 55 -27.85 -6.45 -5.88
CA SER A 55 -27.91 -7.31 -7.07
C SER A 55 -28.93 -8.44 -6.91
N GLU A 56 -29.00 -9.07 -5.72
CA GLU A 56 -30.01 -10.11 -5.46
C GLU A 56 -31.44 -9.54 -5.48
N LEU A 57 -31.65 -8.33 -4.93
CA LEU A 57 -32.93 -7.63 -4.98
C LEU A 57 -33.33 -7.19 -6.40
N GLN A 58 -32.35 -6.82 -7.24
CA GLN A 58 -32.58 -6.52 -8.67
C GLN A 58 -33.07 -7.77 -9.41
N SER A 59 -32.43 -8.93 -9.20
CA SER A 59 -32.83 -10.19 -9.81
C SER A 59 -34.22 -10.66 -9.38
N ARG A 60 -34.75 -10.14 -8.26
CA ARG A 60 -36.09 -10.44 -7.73
C ARG A 60 -37.15 -9.36 -8.06
N ASP A 61 -36.94 -8.55 -9.10
CA ASP A 61 -37.97 -7.71 -9.75
C ASP A 61 -38.32 -6.38 -9.03
N SER A 62 -37.39 -5.77 -8.27
CA SER A 62 -37.64 -4.47 -7.60
C SER A 62 -36.44 -3.50 -7.48
N GLY A 63 -35.24 -3.89 -7.91
CA GLY A 63 -34.05 -3.05 -7.87
C GLY A 63 -33.80 -2.33 -9.21
N ARG A 64 -33.54 -1.01 -9.19
CA ARG A 64 -33.14 -0.30 -10.41
C ARG A 64 -31.71 -0.72 -10.76
N ALA A 65 -31.45 -1.09 -12.01
CA ALA A 65 -30.08 -1.39 -12.48
C ALA A 65 -29.08 -0.26 -12.16
N PHE A 66 -29.58 0.99 -12.13
CA PHE A 66 -28.85 2.18 -11.72
C PHE A 66 -28.29 2.07 -10.29
N ASP A 67 -29.03 1.50 -9.34
CA ASP A 67 -28.58 1.38 -7.94
C ASP A 67 -27.40 0.39 -7.84
N VAL A 68 -27.45 -0.71 -8.60
CA VAL A 68 -26.36 -1.69 -8.66
C VAL A 68 -25.12 -1.08 -9.30
N GLN A 69 -25.29 -0.35 -10.39
CA GLN A 69 -24.18 0.35 -11.07
C GLN A 69 -23.53 1.41 -10.17
N GLN A 70 -24.31 2.13 -9.37
CA GLN A 70 -23.77 3.08 -8.39
C GLN A 70 -22.93 2.38 -7.33
N ARG A 71 -23.37 1.23 -6.82
CA ARG A 71 -22.61 0.43 -5.83
C ARG A 71 -21.37 -0.21 -6.44
N GLU A 72 -21.45 -0.65 -7.69
CA GLU A 72 -20.29 -1.16 -8.42
C GLU A 72 -19.21 -0.09 -8.59
N SER A 73 -19.62 1.14 -8.88
CA SER A 73 -18.70 2.29 -8.93
C SER A 73 -18.02 2.56 -7.58
N GLU A 74 -18.77 2.45 -6.48
CA GLU A 74 -18.26 2.58 -5.11
C GLU A 74 -17.24 1.48 -4.78
N VAL A 75 -17.51 0.23 -5.18
CA VAL A 75 -16.58 -0.90 -5.04
C VAL A 75 -15.30 -0.64 -5.84
N GLU A 76 -15.41 -0.18 -7.09
CA GLU A 76 -14.25 0.08 -7.95
C GLU A 76 -13.37 1.20 -7.40
N GLN A 77 -13.98 2.27 -6.87
CA GLN A 77 -13.25 3.34 -6.19
C GLN A 77 -12.46 2.82 -4.98
N LEU A 78 -13.10 2.02 -4.12
CA LEU A 78 -12.45 1.44 -2.94
C LEU A 78 -11.36 0.43 -3.32
N ARG A 79 -11.51 -0.29 -4.44
CA ARG A 79 -10.45 -1.16 -4.98
C ARG A 79 -9.23 -0.36 -5.42
N ALA A 80 -9.43 0.72 -6.16
CA ALA A 80 -8.34 1.59 -6.58
C ALA A 80 -7.62 2.22 -5.36
N GLU A 81 -8.39 2.63 -4.34
CA GLU A 81 -7.83 3.16 -3.10
C GLU A 81 -7.03 2.08 -2.32
N LEU A 82 -7.54 0.85 -2.27
CA LEU A 82 -6.85 -0.28 -1.65
C LEU A 82 -5.54 -0.61 -2.38
N GLU A 83 -5.55 -0.58 -3.71
CA GLU A 83 -4.35 -0.79 -4.52
C GLU A 83 -3.30 0.28 -4.23
N GLY A 84 -3.69 1.56 -4.19
CA GLY A 84 -2.80 2.66 -3.80
C GLY A 84 -2.23 2.50 -2.39
N ALA A 85 -3.06 2.10 -1.42
CA ALA A 85 -2.60 1.86 -0.05
C ALA A 85 -1.64 0.66 0.05
N ARG A 86 -1.91 -0.42 -0.71
CA ARG A 86 -1.02 -1.60 -0.79
C ARG A 86 0.31 -1.25 -1.46
N TRP A 87 0.28 -0.42 -2.51
CA TRP A 87 1.48 0.10 -3.14
C TRP A 87 2.33 0.87 -2.14
N ASN A 88 1.73 1.79 -1.38
CA ASN A 88 2.44 2.54 -0.35
C ASN A 88 3.01 1.63 0.74
N LEU A 89 2.26 0.60 1.15
CA LEU A 89 2.73 -0.40 2.11
C LEU A 89 3.94 -1.18 1.57
N ASP A 90 3.94 -1.60 0.31
CA ASP A 90 5.08 -2.29 -0.30
C ASP A 90 6.33 -1.38 -0.33
N LYS A 91 6.12 -0.10 -0.66
CA LYS A 91 7.17 0.92 -0.71
C LYS A 91 7.75 1.30 0.65
N THR A 92 7.17 0.81 1.75
CA THR A 92 7.82 0.91 3.07
C THR A 92 9.10 0.06 3.13
N THR A 93 9.22 -0.95 2.28
CA THR A 93 10.43 -1.78 2.17
C THR A 93 11.27 -1.33 0.97
N VAL A 94 12.37 -0.64 1.23
CA VAL A 94 13.27 -0.19 0.16
C VAL A 94 14.30 -1.27 -0.14
N ARG A 95 14.36 -1.68 -1.41
CA ARG A 95 15.27 -2.72 -1.91
C ARG A 95 16.31 -2.13 -2.86
N ALA A 96 17.44 -2.83 -2.99
CA ALA A 96 18.47 -2.49 -3.95
C ALA A 96 17.98 -2.75 -5.39
N PRO A 97 18.07 -1.79 -6.33
CA PRO A 97 17.63 -1.96 -7.71
C PRO A 97 18.60 -2.79 -8.56
N ALA A 98 19.87 -2.89 -8.14
CA ALA A 98 20.93 -3.60 -8.83
C ALA A 98 21.99 -4.07 -7.83
N ASP A 99 22.86 -4.98 -8.27
CA ASP A 99 24.03 -5.41 -7.51
C ASP A 99 25.01 -4.24 -7.34
N GLY A 100 25.52 -4.04 -6.13
CA GLY A 100 26.40 -2.91 -5.85
C GLY A 100 26.93 -2.87 -4.42
N TYR A 101 27.48 -1.71 -4.04
CA TYR A 101 28.03 -1.49 -2.71
C TYR A 101 27.32 -0.33 -2.03
N VAL A 102 27.00 -0.51 -0.74
CA VAL A 102 26.45 0.55 0.11
C VAL A 102 27.59 1.52 0.45
N THR A 103 27.71 2.62 -0.30
CA THR A 103 28.84 3.55 -0.18
C THR A 103 28.76 4.44 1.07
N LYS A 104 27.61 5.07 1.35
CA LYS A 104 27.38 5.87 2.56
C LYS A 104 25.96 5.69 3.07
N LEU A 105 25.80 4.98 4.18
CA LEU A 105 24.53 4.86 4.87
C LEU A 105 24.34 6.08 5.78
N ALA A 106 23.68 7.12 5.28
CA ALA A 106 23.28 8.27 6.11
C ALA A 106 22.05 7.97 6.99
N LEU A 107 21.37 6.85 6.72
CA LEU A 107 20.15 6.41 7.40
C LEU A 107 20.49 5.52 8.59
N ARG A 108 19.88 5.84 9.73
CA ARG A 108 19.94 5.06 10.98
C ARG A 108 18.51 4.76 11.43
N LYS A 109 18.33 3.75 12.27
CA LYS A 109 17.04 3.50 12.93
C LYS A 109 16.58 4.77 13.66
N GLY A 110 15.32 5.16 13.47
CA GLY A 110 14.73 6.42 13.97
C GLY A 110 14.94 7.63 13.04
N ALA A 111 15.67 7.49 11.93
CA ALA A 111 15.75 8.55 10.93
C ALA A 111 14.41 8.70 10.20
N ARG A 112 14.00 9.94 9.94
CA ARG A 112 12.81 10.23 9.13
C ARG A 112 13.19 10.35 7.67
N VAL A 113 12.53 9.58 6.80
CA VAL A 113 12.61 9.75 5.35
C VAL A 113 11.39 10.54 4.87
N THR A 114 11.64 11.49 3.98
CA THR A 114 10.58 12.19 3.25
C THR A 114 10.48 11.61 1.85
N ALA A 115 9.24 11.43 1.36
CA ALA A 115 9.02 11.15 -0.05
C ALA A 115 9.61 12.31 -0.86
N GLN A 116 10.54 12.02 -1.75
CA GLN A 116 11.03 13.03 -2.68
C GLN A 116 10.33 12.81 -4.00
N SER A 117 9.36 13.67 -4.28
CA SER A 117 8.70 13.74 -5.58
C SER A 117 9.74 14.08 -6.66
N PRO A 118 9.62 13.50 -7.87
CA PRO A 118 10.51 13.79 -8.99
C PRO A 118 10.44 15.26 -9.45
#